data_AF-A0A924GID5-F1
#
_entry.id   AF-A0A924GID5-F1
#
_cell.length_a   1.000
_cell.length_b   1.000
_cell.length_c   1.000
_cell.angle_alpha   90.00
_cell.angle_beta   90.00
_cell.angle_gamma   90.00
#
_symmetry.space_group_name_H-M   'P 1'
#
loop_
_entity.id
_entity.type
_entity.pdbx_description
1 polymer ?
#
loop_
_entity_poly.entity_id
_entity_poly.type
_entity_poly.pdbx_seq_one_letter_code
_entity_poly.pdbx_strand_id
1 'polypeptide(L)' 'LTASDVEHMHKVVGFVKRHRAQGPDSDVEHSRWRYSLMNWGNDPLKKA' A
#
# COMPACT_ATOMS: atom_id res chain seq x y z
N LEU A 1 -7.97 -14.51 16.26
CA LEU A 1 -7.63 -14.50 14.82
C LEU A 1 -8.08 -15.82 14.23
N THR A 2 -9.00 -15.77 13.27
CA THR A 2 -9.51 -16.91 12.50
C THR A 2 -8.65 -17.14 11.25
N ALA A 3 -8.80 -18.29 10.59
CA ALA A 3 -8.17 -18.53 9.29
C ALA A 3 -8.56 -17.48 8.24
N SER A 4 -9.84 -17.06 8.24
CA SER A 4 -10.34 -16.00 7.36
C SER A 4 -9.66 -14.65 7.63
N ASP A 5 -9.39 -14.31 8.89
CA ASP A 5 -8.67 -13.08 9.23
C ASP A 5 -7.25 -13.11 8.66
N VAL A 6 -6.57 -14.26 8.75
CA VAL A 6 -5.22 -14.44 8.21
C VAL A 6 -5.19 -14.33 6.69
N GLU A 7 -6.13 -14.97 5.99
CA GLU A 7 -6.27 -14.83 4.55
C GLU A 7 -6.53 -13.38 4.12
N HIS A 8 -7.36 -12.66 4.88
CA HIS A 8 -7.63 -11.26 4.64
C HIS A 8 -6.37 -10.40 4.81
N MET A 9 -5.61 -10.64 5.90
CA MET A 9 -4.32 -9.97 6.13
C MET A 9 -3.33 -10.22 4.98
N HIS A 10 -3.26 -11.44 4.44
CA HIS A 10 -2.42 -11.75 3.28
C HIS A 10 -2.82 -10.96 2.03
N LYS A 11 -4.13 -10.79 1.78
CA LYS A 11 -4.62 -9.98 0.66
C LYS A 11 -4.22 -8.52 0.81
N VAL A 12 -4.37 -7.95 2.00
CA VAL A 12 -4.00 -6.55 2.29
C VAL A 12 -2.50 -6.33 2.12
N VAL A 13 -1.67 -7.18 2.74
CA VAL A 13 -0.20 -7.09 2.60
C VAL A 13 0.22 -7.27 1.15
N GLY A 14 -0.42 -8.20 0.43
CA GLY A 14 -0.19 -8.42 -0.99
C GLY A 14 -0.54 -7.21 -1.85
N PHE A 15 -1.66 -6.53 -1.56
CA PHE A 15 -2.05 -5.28 -2.23
C PHE A 15 -0.98 -4.20 -2.04
N VAL A 16 -0.60 -3.91 -0.78
CA VAL A 16 0.38 -2.85 -0.48
C VAL A 16 1.72 -3.12 -1.18
N LYS A 17 2.23 -4.36 -1.13
CA LYS A 17 3.48 -4.74 -1.80
C LYS A 17 3.43 -4.52 -3.31
N ARG A 18 2.39 -5.03 -3.98
CA ARG A 18 2.25 -4.88 -5.44
C ARG A 18 2.06 -3.42 -5.84
N HIS A 19 1.19 -2.70 -5.14
CA HIS A 19 0.89 -1.32 -5.48
C HIS A 19 2.11 -0.43 -5.27
N ARG A 20 2.87 -0.62 -4.19
CA ARG A 20 4.14 0.08 -3.97
C ARG A 20 5.17 -0.21 -5.06
N ALA A 21 5.23 -1.43 -5.58
CA ALA A 21 6.15 -1.81 -6.66
C ALA A 21 5.76 -1.22 -8.03
N GLN A 22 4.49 -0.93 -8.27
CA GLN A 22 4.03 -0.29 -9.52
C GLN A 22 4.53 1.15 -9.63
N GLY A 23 4.46 1.91 -8.53
CA GLY A 23 4.77 3.35 -8.54
C GLY A 23 3.72 4.17 -9.31
N PRO A 24 3.79 5.51 -9.24
CA PRO A 24 3.07 6.39 -10.13
C PRO A 24 3.87 6.67 -11.41
N ASP A 25 3.16 7.00 -12.50
CA ASP A 25 3.79 7.39 -13.77
C ASP A 25 4.53 8.74 -13.66
N SER A 26 4.03 9.64 -12.81
CA SER A 26 4.62 10.96 -12.55
C SER A 26 4.18 11.48 -11.19
N ASP A 27 4.98 12.39 -10.62
CA ASP A 27 4.69 13.09 -9.36
C ASP A 27 4.40 12.14 -8.18
N VAL A 28 5.48 11.60 -7.61
CA VAL A 28 5.40 10.69 -6.46
C VAL A 28 4.73 11.37 -5.26
N GLU A 29 4.90 12.68 -5.08
CA GLU A 29 4.46 13.40 -3.89
C GLU A 29 2.95 13.65 -3.86
N HIS A 30 2.34 13.98 -5.00
CA HIS A 30 0.91 14.30 -5.10
C HIS A 30 0.10 13.33 -5.97
N SER A 31 0.64 12.15 -6.25
CA SER A 31 -0.07 11.10 -7.01
C SER A 31 -1.22 10.44 -6.24
N ARG A 32 -2.24 10.01 -6.99
CA ARG A 32 -3.28 9.09 -6.51
C ARG A 32 -2.70 7.79 -5.94
N TRP A 33 -1.58 7.34 -6.48
CA TRP A 33 -0.83 6.18 -5.99
C TRP A 33 -0.38 6.35 -4.53
N ARG A 34 0.29 7.47 -4.22
CA ARG A 34 0.77 7.73 -2.85
C ARG A 34 -0.41 7.85 -1.89
N TYR A 35 -1.44 8.62 -2.28
CA TYR A 35 -2.63 8.78 -1.44
C TYR A 35 -3.37 7.46 -1.21
N SER A 36 -3.41 6.57 -2.20
CA SER A 36 -3.95 5.22 -2.00
C SER A 36 -3.17 4.47 -0.92
N LEU A 37 -1.84 4.44 -1.00
CA LEU A 37 -1.01 3.78 0.01
C LEU A 37 -1.16 4.42 1.41
N MET A 38 -1.26 5.75 1.50
CA MET A 38 -1.49 6.47 2.75
C MET A 38 -2.83 6.10 3.42
N ASN A 39 -3.89 5.85 2.64
CA ASN A 39 -5.17 5.37 3.16
C ASN A 39 -5.05 3.99 3.82
N TRP A 40 -4.04 3.21 3.43
CA TRP A 40 -3.67 1.93 4.04
C TRP A 40 -2.59 2.08 5.14
N GLY A 41 -2.31 3.30 5.58
CA GLY A 41 -1.28 3.58 6.59
C GLY A 41 0.16 3.40 6.09
N ASN A 42 0.37 3.30 4.78
CA ASN A 42 1.68 3.11 4.16
C ASN A 42 2.08 4.38 3.39
N ASP A 43 2.89 5.27 3.97
CA ASP A 43 3.46 6.38 3.20
C ASP A 43 4.82 5.98 2.65
N PRO A 44 4.98 5.82 1.32
CA PRO A 44 6.24 5.43 0.71
C PRO A 44 7.35 6.49 0.82
N LEU A 45 7.03 7.74 1.15
CA LEU A 45 8.00 8.82 1.37
C LEU A 45 8.34 9.05 2.84
N LYS A 46 7.63 8.39 3.76
CA LYS A 46 7.91 8.52 5.19
C LYS A 46 9.25 7.88 5.50
N LYS A 47 10.17 8.66 6.08
CA LYS A 47 11.46 8.17 6.57
C LYS A 47 11.23 7.21 7.73
N ALA A 48 12.03 6.14 7.76
CA ALA A 48 12.07 5.17 8.86
C ALA A 48 12.64 5.79 10.14
#